data_AF-A0A932TDB2-F1
#
_entry.id   AF-A0A932TDB2-F1
#
_cell.length_a   1.000
_cell.length_b   1.000
_cell.length_c   1.000
_cell.angle_alpha   90.00
_cell.angle_beta   90.00
_cell.angle_gamma   90.00
#
_symmetry.space_group_name_H-M   'P 1'
#
loop_
_entity.id
_entity.type
_entity.pdbx_description
1 polymer ?
#
loop_
_entity_poly.entity_id
_entity_poly.type
_entity_poly.pdbx_seq_one_letter_code
_entity_poly.pdbx_strand_id
1 'polypeptide(L)'
;MRKQILYISLALICFSCKKGTPLKPIFPFNGTVVKFTPVSVTKTSNKKVFVHLMPWFDTPESIGQWGIHWTMGLGSTYPNTTANGKRNIATHYYPLIGPYASKDYAVIDYQLQMMKLSGIDGVFIDWSGTSAASEDLAYVKLNTDAIVARLGIAGMKYAIVYEDQYLKTYSDPIARARIDMNYLKDHFFNDSNYEKIGAAPLLMVFGPQLLVGAQWDSAFSVLPTKPAFLPLWGQSYKASTTASGEFAWINQDNQASLNRFYGNTYTGMKIASAYPGFNSFYKEGGWPGPQWIIAANGVANFEQTLDLALATSYNYLQLCTWNDYGEGTMLEPTEEFKYTLLTTLQQKLGVSDLTQSDLEAAARLYALRKANAGNTDALKKLDQGFYYIASLQMDKAKALLASF
;
A
#
# COMPACT_ATOMS: atom_id res chain seq x y z
N MET A 1 57.78 -25.04 -65.40
CA MET A 1 56.95 -24.10 -64.60
C MET A 1 55.72 -24.82 -64.08
N ARG A 2 55.74 -25.29 -62.82
CA ARG A 2 54.58 -25.86 -62.11
C ARG A 2 53.90 -24.73 -61.33
N LYS A 3 52.60 -24.50 -61.52
CA LYS A 3 51.78 -23.67 -60.63
C LYS A 3 51.01 -24.59 -59.68
N GLN A 4 51.27 -24.46 -58.39
CA GLN A 4 50.47 -25.03 -57.31
C GLN A 4 49.21 -24.17 -57.12
N ILE A 5 48.04 -24.80 -57.01
CA ILE A 5 46.81 -24.17 -56.51
C ILE A 5 46.53 -24.82 -55.16
N LEU A 6 46.57 -23.99 -54.12
CA LEU A 6 46.34 -24.33 -52.72
C LEU A 6 44.83 -24.25 -52.44
N TYR A 7 44.20 -25.38 -52.10
CA TYR A 7 42.83 -25.39 -51.56
C TYR A 7 42.91 -25.25 -50.04
N ILE A 8 42.39 -24.14 -49.51
CA ILE A 8 42.21 -23.92 -48.07
C ILE A 8 40.85 -24.49 -47.68
N SER A 9 40.85 -25.58 -46.91
CA SER A 9 39.65 -26.14 -46.30
C SER A 9 39.33 -25.37 -45.02
N LEU A 10 38.22 -24.61 -45.02
CA LEU A 10 37.71 -23.92 -43.84
C LEU A 10 36.92 -24.93 -42.99
N ALA A 11 37.48 -25.36 -41.86
CA ALA A 11 36.77 -26.21 -40.90
C ALA A 11 35.76 -25.36 -40.10
N LEU A 12 34.47 -25.55 -40.37
CA LEU A 12 33.39 -25.04 -39.51
C LEU A 12 33.39 -25.83 -38.20
N ILE A 13 33.81 -25.19 -37.10
CA ILE A 13 33.64 -25.72 -35.75
C ILE A 13 32.22 -25.35 -35.29
N CYS A 14 31.29 -26.28 -35.44
CA CYS A 14 29.96 -26.19 -34.83
C CYS A 14 30.09 -26.35 -33.31
N PHE A 15 30.04 -25.25 -32.57
CA PHE A 15 29.81 -25.30 -31.12
C PHE A 15 28.37 -25.78 -30.87
N SER A 16 28.24 -27.05 -30.52
CA SER A 16 27.01 -27.61 -29.96
C SER A 16 26.78 -26.97 -28.59
N CYS A 17 25.77 -26.09 -28.48
CA CYS A 17 25.23 -25.67 -27.20
C CYS A 17 24.68 -26.91 -26.48
N LYS A 18 25.44 -27.45 -25.52
CA LYS A 18 24.91 -28.38 -24.54
C LYS A 18 23.78 -27.66 -23.81
N LYS A 19 22.54 -28.10 -24.03
CA LYS A 19 21.41 -27.78 -23.15
C LYS A 19 21.84 -28.18 -21.74
N GLY A 20 22.08 -27.20 -20.88
CA GLY A 20 22.27 -27.45 -19.45
C GLY A 20 21.05 -28.22 -18.95
N THR A 21 21.30 -29.32 -18.25
CA THR A 21 20.26 -30.08 -17.55
C THR A 21 19.50 -29.11 -16.65
N PRO A 22 18.16 -29.02 -16.73
CA PRO A 22 17.40 -28.19 -15.80
C PRO A 22 17.74 -28.66 -14.39
N LEU A 23 18.25 -27.77 -13.55
CA LEU A 23 18.46 -28.09 -12.15
C LEU A 23 17.10 -28.52 -11.58
N LYS A 24 17.04 -29.76 -11.06
CA LYS A 24 15.83 -30.22 -10.35
C LYS A 24 15.55 -29.22 -9.22
N PRO A 25 14.30 -28.74 -9.06
CA PRO A 25 13.98 -27.82 -7.99
C PRO A 25 14.37 -28.46 -6.67
N ILE A 26 15.16 -27.75 -5.87
CA ILE A 26 15.67 -28.21 -4.57
C ILE A 26 14.49 -28.52 -3.61
N PHE A 27 13.32 -27.92 -3.86
CA PHE A 27 12.08 -28.12 -3.12
C PHE A 27 10.90 -28.34 -4.09
N PRO A 28 10.63 -29.57 -4.58
CA PRO A 28 9.51 -29.82 -5.47
C PRO A 28 8.18 -29.61 -4.72
N PHE A 29 7.26 -28.85 -5.33
CA PHE A 29 5.88 -28.73 -4.83
C PHE A 29 5.15 -30.06 -5.00
N ASN A 30 4.55 -30.57 -3.93
CA ASN A 30 3.92 -31.89 -3.88
C ASN A 30 2.41 -31.88 -4.20
N GLY A 31 1.88 -30.75 -4.67
CA GLY A 31 0.45 -30.59 -4.98
C GLY A 31 -0.42 -30.08 -3.81
N THR A 32 0.14 -29.97 -2.59
CA THR A 32 -0.58 -29.50 -1.40
C THR A 32 0.02 -28.20 -0.86
N VAL A 33 -0.82 -27.21 -0.61
CA VAL A 33 -0.40 -25.93 -0.02
C VAL A 33 -0.20 -26.10 1.49
N VAL A 34 1.03 -25.87 1.94
CA VAL A 34 1.39 -25.76 3.36
C VAL A 34 1.28 -24.30 3.76
N LYS A 35 0.36 -24.01 4.68
CA LYS A 35 0.21 -22.68 5.28
C LYS A 35 1.29 -22.48 6.34
N PHE A 36 2.15 -21.48 6.14
CA PHE A 36 3.14 -21.08 7.13
C PHE A 36 2.64 -19.86 7.89
N THR A 37 2.91 -19.81 9.20
CA THR A 37 2.70 -18.61 10.00
C THR A 37 3.62 -17.50 9.48
N PRO A 38 3.11 -16.27 9.28
CA PRO A 38 3.93 -15.19 8.81
C PRO A 38 5.00 -14.79 9.84
N VAL A 39 6.18 -14.41 9.36
CA VAL A 39 7.31 -13.97 10.19
C VAL A 39 7.53 -12.47 10.02
N SER A 40 7.70 -11.75 11.12
CA SER A 40 8.03 -10.31 11.07
C SER A 40 9.41 -10.07 10.49
N VAL A 41 9.57 -9.00 9.73
CA VAL A 41 10.88 -8.60 9.19
C VAL A 41 11.73 -8.01 10.31
N THR A 42 12.96 -8.48 10.43
CA THR A 42 13.96 -7.93 11.37
C THR A 42 14.43 -6.57 10.87
N LYS A 43 14.38 -5.57 11.76
CA LYS A 43 14.87 -4.21 11.53
C LYS A 43 15.58 -3.69 12.78
N THR A 44 16.53 -2.78 12.59
CA THR A 44 17.22 -2.11 13.72
C THR A 44 16.37 -1.01 14.36
N SER A 45 15.49 -0.36 13.58
CA SER A 45 14.53 0.62 14.10
C SER A 45 13.47 -0.05 14.95
N ASN A 46 13.19 0.51 16.13
CA ASN A 46 12.13 0.04 17.03
C ASN A 46 10.76 0.66 16.74
N LYS A 47 10.63 1.52 15.71
CA LYS A 47 9.36 2.14 15.36
C LYS A 47 8.41 1.14 14.72
N LYS A 48 7.12 1.27 15.06
CA LYS A 48 6.02 0.68 14.30
C LYS A 48 5.80 1.50 13.04
N VAL A 49 6.05 0.90 11.88
CA VAL A 49 5.98 1.54 10.57
C VAL A 49 4.68 1.10 9.90
N PHE A 50 3.80 2.06 9.68
CA PHE A 50 2.54 1.87 8.97
C PHE A 50 2.57 2.71 7.68
N VAL A 51 1.80 2.29 6.67
CA VAL A 51 1.62 3.07 5.44
C VAL A 51 0.15 3.39 5.24
N HIS A 52 -0.17 4.62 4.84
CA HIS A 52 -1.55 5.01 4.51
C HIS A 52 -1.95 4.39 3.17
N LEU A 53 -3.06 3.65 3.12
CA LEU A 53 -3.51 2.88 1.97
C LEU A 53 -4.86 3.37 1.50
N MET A 54 -4.95 3.67 0.20
CA MET A 54 -6.18 4.06 -0.46
C MET A 54 -6.84 2.84 -1.14
N PRO A 55 -8.04 2.41 -0.71
CA PRO A 55 -8.70 1.22 -1.24
C PRO A 55 -9.70 1.55 -2.39
N TRP A 56 -9.42 2.55 -3.21
CA TRP A 56 -10.43 3.17 -4.09
C TRP A 56 -10.19 3.00 -5.60
N PHE A 57 -9.23 2.18 -6.00
CA PHE A 57 -8.95 1.91 -7.42
C PHE A 57 -9.76 0.72 -7.93
N ASP A 58 -10.39 0.85 -9.09
CA ASP A 58 -11.22 -0.20 -9.71
C ASP A 58 -11.09 -0.20 -11.24
N THR A 59 -11.17 -1.38 -11.84
CA THR A 59 -11.07 -1.59 -13.31
C THR A 59 -12.39 -2.11 -13.91
N PRO A 60 -12.55 -2.07 -15.25
CA PRO A 60 -13.73 -2.62 -15.91
C PRO A 60 -13.99 -4.09 -15.61
N GLU A 61 -12.95 -4.90 -15.44
CA GLU A 61 -13.08 -6.31 -15.05
C GLU A 61 -13.69 -6.49 -13.66
N SER A 62 -13.55 -5.48 -12.79
CA SER A 62 -13.94 -5.54 -11.39
C SER A 62 -15.32 -4.93 -11.09
N ILE A 63 -15.72 -3.88 -11.82
CA ILE A 63 -16.97 -3.14 -11.61
C ILE A 63 -17.71 -2.77 -12.91
N GLY A 64 -17.29 -3.28 -14.07
CA GLY A 64 -17.90 -3.00 -15.38
C GLY A 64 -17.47 -1.69 -16.04
N GLN A 65 -16.76 -0.83 -15.33
CA GLN A 65 -16.20 0.43 -15.83
C GLN A 65 -14.90 0.79 -15.10
N TRP A 66 -14.20 1.83 -15.54
CA TRP A 66 -13.07 2.37 -14.81
C TRP A 66 -13.53 3.17 -13.60
N GLY A 67 -12.96 2.88 -12.43
CA GLY A 67 -13.21 3.63 -11.21
C GLY A 67 -12.71 5.07 -11.32
N ILE A 68 -13.37 5.99 -10.61
CA ILE A 68 -13.11 7.43 -10.72
C ILE A 68 -11.69 7.81 -10.28
N HIS A 69 -11.01 6.99 -9.49
CA HIS A 69 -9.63 7.25 -9.05
C HIS A 69 -8.58 6.95 -10.13
N TRP A 70 -8.94 6.24 -11.21
CA TRP A 70 -8.08 6.15 -12.41
C TRP A 70 -8.41 7.21 -13.47
N THR A 71 -9.55 7.89 -13.36
CA THR A 71 -10.06 8.81 -14.39
C THR A 71 -10.20 10.26 -13.96
N MET A 72 -10.34 10.51 -12.67
CA MET A 72 -10.80 11.76 -12.10
C MET A 72 -12.04 12.31 -12.86
N GLY A 73 -12.08 13.60 -13.12
CA GLY A 73 -13.14 14.30 -13.85
C GLY A 73 -13.01 14.26 -15.37
N LEU A 74 -12.12 13.44 -15.94
CA LEU A 74 -11.84 13.42 -17.38
C LEU A 74 -12.93 12.71 -18.22
N GLY A 75 -13.91 12.09 -17.57
CA GLY A 75 -15.08 11.52 -18.23
C GLY A 75 -14.89 10.09 -18.76
N SER A 76 -15.93 9.58 -19.42
CA SER A 76 -16.10 8.14 -19.70
C SER A 76 -15.21 7.56 -20.80
N THR A 77 -14.53 8.39 -21.59
CA THR A 77 -13.58 7.94 -22.63
C THR A 77 -12.18 7.73 -22.07
N TYR A 78 -11.97 8.03 -20.80
CA TYR A 78 -10.71 7.91 -20.08
C TYR A 78 -10.79 6.73 -19.07
N PRO A 79 -9.70 5.99 -18.82
CA PRO A 79 -8.43 6.02 -19.52
C PRO A 79 -8.51 5.38 -20.92
N ASN A 80 -8.09 6.12 -21.95
CA ASN A 80 -7.95 5.58 -23.30
C ASN A 80 -6.65 4.78 -23.46
N THR A 81 -6.63 3.85 -24.41
CA THR A 81 -5.40 3.14 -24.78
C THR A 81 -4.50 4.07 -25.61
N THR A 82 -3.25 4.24 -25.18
CA THR A 82 -2.21 4.99 -25.88
C THR A 82 -1.58 4.15 -27.00
N ALA A 83 -0.81 4.78 -27.90
CA ALA A 83 -0.20 4.10 -29.05
C ALA A 83 0.75 2.94 -28.69
N ASN A 84 1.31 2.94 -27.47
CA ASN A 84 2.17 1.88 -26.94
C ASN A 84 1.40 0.81 -26.13
N GLY A 85 0.06 0.82 -26.18
CA GLY A 85 -0.79 -0.17 -25.50
C GLY A 85 -1.04 0.09 -24.02
N LYS A 86 -0.50 1.17 -23.45
CA LYS A 86 -0.77 1.59 -22.06
C LYS A 86 -2.11 2.31 -21.95
N ARG A 87 -2.56 2.53 -20.72
CA ARG A 87 -3.73 3.36 -20.41
C ARG A 87 -3.24 4.76 -20.03
N ASN A 88 -3.84 5.82 -20.57
CA ASN A 88 -3.60 7.16 -20.03
C ASN A 88 -4.44 7.30 -18.76
N ILE A 89 -3.85 7.19 -17.58
CA ILE A 89 -4.52 7.20 -16.27
C ILE A 89 -4.23 8.50 -15.52
N ALA A 90 -5.10 8.88 -14.59
CA ALA A 90 -5.10 10.20 -13.94
C ALA A 90 -4.01 10.31 -12.84
N THR A 91 -2.75 10.24 -13.26
CA THR A 91 -1.56 10.35 -12.42
C THR A 91 -0.34 10.72 -13.24
N HIS A 92 0.64 11.39 -12.62
CA HIS A 92 1.97 11.58 -13.21
C HIS A 92 2.89 10.37 -13.04
N TYR A 93 2.48 9.35 -12.27
CA TYR A 93 3.34 8.23 -11.88
C TYR A 93 2.69 6.90 -12.24
N TYR A 94 3.24 6.20 -13.22
CA TYR A 94 2.61 4.99 -13.74
C TYR A 94 2.90 3.78 -12.83
N PRO A 95 1.89 3.11 -12.24
CA PRO A 95 2.12 1.94 -11.40
C PRO A 95 2.90 0.86 -12.16
N LEU A 96 3.90 0.24 -11.52
CA LEU A 96 4.76 -0.74 -12.19
C LEU A 96 3.97 -2.00 -12.63
N ILE A 97 2.88 -2.31 -11.93
CA ILE A 97 1.96 -3.41 -12.27
C ILE A 97 0.79 -2.99 -13.18
N GLY A 98 0.77 -1.74 -13.64
CA GLY A 98 -0.34 -1.13 -14.37
C GLY A 98 -1.54 -0.77 -13.47
N PRO A 99 -2.59 -0.15 -14.04
CA PRO A 99 -3.81 0.13 -13.29
C PRO A 99 -4.51 -1.16 -12.89
N TYR A 100 -5.07 -1.16 -11.69
CA TYR A 100 -5.55 -2.37 -11.02
C TYR A 100 -6.85 -2.11 -10.27
N ALA A 101 -7.49 -3.20 -9.81
CA ALA A 101 -8.63 -3.15 -8.91
C ALA A 101 -8.18 -3.49 -7.49
N SER A 102 -8.59 -2.69 -6.51
CA SER A 102 -8.12 -2.78 -5.12
C SER A 102 -8.59 -4.07 -4.44
N LYS A 103 -9.70 -4.65 -4.91
CA LYS A 103 -10.20 -5.97 -4.47
C LYS A 103 -9.61 -7.17 -5.22
N ASP A 104 -8.72 -6.99 -6.20
CA ASP A 104 -8.04 -8.12 -6.85
C ASP A 104 -7.05 -8.77 -5.86
N TYR A 105 -7.28 -10.02 -5.47
CA TYR A 105 -6.42 -10.70 -4.52
C TYR A 105 -4.97 -10.88 -4.98
N ALA A 106 -4.70 -10.92 -6.29
CA ALA A 106 -3.32 -10.92 -6.77
C ALA A 106 -2.63 -9.59 -6.46
N VAL A 107 -3.36 -8.48 -6.59
CA VAL A 107 -2.89 -7.12 -6.28
C VAL A 107 -2.72 -6.94 -4.78
N ILE A 108 -3.72 -7.31 -3.98
CA ILE A 108 -3.63 -7.24 -2.51
C ILE A 108 -2.41 -8.03 -2.03
N ASP A 109 -2.24 -9.26 -2.49
CA ASP A 109 -1.12 -10.09 -2.07
C ASP A 109 0.23 -9.51 -2.48
N TYR A 110 0.33 -8.94 -3.68
CA TYR A 110 1.51 -8.20 -4.12
C TYR A 110 1.80 -7.03 -3.19
N GLN A 111 0.84 -6.15 -2.96
CA GLN A 111 1.04 -4.95 -2.15
C GLN A 111 1.43 -5.31 -0.71
N LEU A 112 0.74 -6.26 -0.07
CA LEU A 112 1.07 -6.71 1.28
C LEU A 112 2.46 -7.34 1.38
N GLN A 113 2.88 -8.13 0.38
CA GLN A 113 4.24 -8.67 0.35
C GLN A 113 5.29 -7.59 0.17
N MET A 114 5.04 -6.63 -0.71
CA MET A 114 5.96 -5.52 -0.96
C MET A 114 6.12 -4.65 0.28
N MET A 115 5.03 -4.32 0.96
CA MET A 115 5.04 -3.62 2.24
C MET A 115 5.86 -4.39 3.28
N LYS A 116 5.53 -5.67 3.50
CA LYS A 116 6.22 -6.54 4.45
C LYS A 116 7.73 -6.58 4.18
N LEU A 117 8.12 -6.91 2.95
CA LEU A 117 9.52 -7.03 2.55
C LEU A 117 10.29 -5.71 2.66
N SER A 118 9.60 -4.57 2.71
CA SER A 118 10.19 -3.25 2.92
C SER A 118 10.33 -2.86 4.40
N GLY A 119 9.88 -3.70 5.33
CA GLY A 119 9.92 -3.43 6.77
C GLY A 119 8.71 -2.66 7.31
N ILE A 120 7.62 -2.57 6.53
CA ILE A 120 6.34 -2.01 6.97
C ILE A 120 5.59 -3.08 7.78
N ASP A 121 5.08 -2.70 8.95
CA ASP A 121 4.40 -3.60 9.90
C ASP A 121 2.89 -3.67 9.67
N GLY A 122 2.31 -2.63 9.05
CA GLY A 122 0.87 -2.53 8.89
C GLY A 122 0.41 -1.41 7.96
N VAL A 123 -0.91 -1.31 7.80
CA VAL A 123 -1.56 -0.31 6.95
C VAL A 123 -2.56 0.54 7.74
N PHE A 124 -2.61 1.83 7.45
CA PHE A 124 -3.70 2.70 7.85
C PHE A 124 -4.63 2.84 6.65
N ILE A 125 -5.82 2.24 6.72
CA ILE A 125 -6.73 2.14 5.57
C ILE A 125 -7.67 3.34 5.59
N ASP A 126 -7.63 4.11 4.51
CA ASP A 126 -8.56 5.20 4.26
C ASP A 126 -9.98 4.68 4.05
N TRP A 127 -10.96 5.18 4.81
CA TRP A 127 -12.28 4.58 4.85
C TRP A 127 -13.41 5.59 5.00
N SER A 128 -14.29 5.60 4.00
CA SER A 128 -15.47 6.47 3.90
C SER A 128 -16.70 6.00 4.70
N GLY A 129 -16.56 4.97 5.53
CA GLY A 129 -17.68 4.36 6.23
C GLY A 129 -18.42 3.31 5.41
N THR A 130 -19.58 2.88 5.92
CA THR A 130 -20.48 1.95 5.19
C THR A 130 -21.55 2.69 4.39
N SER A 131 -21.26 3.95 4.03
CA SER A 131 -22.08 4.75 3.12
C SER A 131 -22.16 4.08 1.75
N ALA A 132 -23.35 4.09 1.17
CA ALA A 132 -23.59 3.77 -0.23
C ALA A 132 -24.24 4.96 -0.95
N ALA A 133 -23.95 6.18 -0.49
CA ALA A 133 -24.49 7.42 -1.08
C ALA A 133 -23.98 7.67 -2.52
N SER A 134 -22.88 7.02 -2.90
CA SER A 134 -22.43 6.86 -4.28
C SER A 134 -21.91 5.43 -4.50
N GLU A 135 -21.81 5.00 -5.75
CA GLU A 135 -21.21 3.70 -6.10
C GLU A 135 -19.76 3.61 -5.64
N ASP A 136 -19.01 4.70 -5.77
CA ASP A 136 -17.61 4.77 -5.34
C ASP A 136 -17.43 4.44 -3.85
N LEU A 137 -18.25 5.03 -2.96
CA LEU A 137 -18.18 4.73 -1.52
C LEU A 137 -18.56 3.28 -1.22
N ALA A 138 -19.48 2.69 -2.00
CA ALA A 138 -19.82 1.28 -1.87
C ALA A 138 -18.64 0.38 -2.30
N TYR A 139 -17.91 0.74 -3.37
CA TYR A 139 -16.72 0.00 -3.80
C TYR A 139 -15.56 0.14 -2.82
N VAL A 140 -15.29 1.34 -2.28
CA VAL A 140 -14.29 1.59 -1.23
C VAL A 140 -14.51 0.67 -0.03
N LYS A 141 -15.76 0.50 0.42
CA LYS A 141 -16.10 -0.44 1.49
C LYS A 141 -15.76 -1.89 1.10
N LEU A 142 -16.19 -2.35 -0.07
CA LEU A 142 -15.94 -3.73 -0.54
C LEU A 142 -14.44 -4.01 -0.71
N ASN A 143 -13.70 -3.05 -1.24
CA ASN A 143 -12.26 -3.11 -1.41
C ASN A 143 -11.55 -3.17 -0.04
N THR A 144 -11.99 -2.35 0.92
CA THR A 144 -11.49 -2.41 2.32
C THR A 144 -11.70 -3.79 2.94
N ASP A 145 -12.91 -4.35 2.82
CA ASP A 145 -13.22 -5.67 3.36
C ASP A 145 -12.33 -6.77 2.74
N ALA A 146 -12.08 -6.70 1.42
CA ALA A 146 -11.20 -7.63 0.72
C ALA A 146 -9.74 -7.53 1.19
N ILE A 147 -9.23 -6.32 1.43
CA ILE A 147 -7.87 -6.09 1.95
C ILE A 147 -7.76 -6.64 3.38
N VAL A 148 -8.71 -6.32 4.27
CA VAL A 148 -8.74 -6.81 5.66
C VAL A 148 -8.72 -8.33 5.73
N ALA A 149 -9.46 -9.01 4.84
CA ALA A 149 -9.47 -10.47 4.77
C ALA A 149 -8.10 -11.12 4.46
N ARG A 150 -7.12 -10.36 3.95
CA ARG A 150 -5.79 -10.85 3.55
C ARG A 150 -4.67 -10.44 4.50
N LEU A 151 -4.83 -9.37 5.28
CA LEU A 151 -3.78 -8.79 6.13
C LEU A 151 -3.13 -9.81 7.08
N GLY A 152 -3.95 -10.60 7.78
CA GLY A 152 -3.46 -11.61 8.71
C GLY A 152 -2.62 -12.72 8.06
N ILE A 153 -2.84 -13.00 6.78
CA ILE A 153 -2.10 -14.04 6.04
C ILE A 153 -0.68 -13.55 5.71
N ALA A 154 -0.49 -12.24 5.51
CA ALA A 154 0.82 -11.61 5.34
C ALA A 154 1.50 -11.26 6.68
N GLY A 155 0.77 -11.32 7.80
CA GLY A 155 1.22 -10.93 9.13
C GLY A 155 1.26 -9.41 9.32
N MET A 156 0.39 -8.68 8.62
CA MET A 156 0.31 -7.22 8.65
C MET A 156 -0.75 -6.76 9.66
N LYS A 157 -0.43 -5.71 10.43
CA LYS A 157 -1.38 -4.99 11.27
C LYS A 157 -2.19 -3.98 10.47
N TYR A 158 -3.29 -3.49 11.04
CA TYR A 158 -4.03 -2.39 10.43
C TYR A 158 -4.83 -1.54 11.41
N ALA A 159 -5.11 -0.30 11.02
CA ALA A 159 -6.12 0.55 11.65
C ALA A 159 -6.91 1.32 10.57
N ILE A 160 -8.02 1.92 10.97
CA ILE A 160 -8.89 2.67 10.07
C ILE A 160 -8.64 4.17 10.21
N VAL A 161 -8.55 4.85 9.07
CA VAL A 161 -8.58 6.31 8.95
C VAL A 161 -9.95 6.69 8.41
N TYR A 162 -10.83 7.14 9.30
CA TYR A 162 -12.21 7.44 8.97
C TYR A 162 -12.35 8.81 8.31
N GLU A 163 -13.13 8.88 7.24
CA GLU A 163 -13.43 10.11 6.52
C GLU A 163 -14.83 10.64 6.90
N ASP A 164 -14.90 11.44 7.96
CA ASP A 164 -16.17 11.96 8.49
C ASP A 164 -16.86 12.96 7.54
N GLN A 165 -16.14 13.46 6.53
CA GLN A 165 -16.70 14.35 5.52
C GLN A 165 -17.83 13.70 4.72
N TYR A 166 -17.83 12.37 4.52
CA TYR A 166 -18.87 11.69 3.76
C TYR A 166 -20.20 11.59 4.50
N LEU A 167 -20.21 11.87 5.81
CA LEU A 167 -21.44 11.94 6.59
C LEU A 167 -22.34 13.12 6.19
N LYS A 168 -21.80 14.14 5.51
CA LYS A 168 -22.54 15.34 5.07
C LYS A 168 -23.70 15.03 4.13
N THR A 169 -23.72 13.84 3.51
CA THR A 169 -24.80 13.39 2.62
C THR A 169 -26.04 12.90 3.37
N TYR A 170 -25.96 12.78 4.70
CA TYR A 170 -27.04 12.25 5.53
C TYR A 170 -27.67 13.35 6.39
N SER A 171 -28.99 13.27 6.58
CA SER A 171 -29.75 14.22 7.41
C SER A 171 -29.41 14.14 8.90
N ASP A 172 -29.01 12.95 9.38
CA ASP A 172 -28.46 12.73 10.72
C ASP A 172 -27.05 12.12 10.64
N PRO A 173 -26.01 12.97 10.54
CA PRO A 173 -24.61 12.53 10.51
C PRO A 173 -24.20 11.69 11.72
N ILE A 174 -24.75 11.94 12.91
CA ILE A 174 -24.35 11.24 14.14
C ILE A 174 -24.96 9.84 14.17
N ALA A 175 -26.23 9.68 13.77
CA ALA A 175 -26.83 8.36 13.59
C ALA A 175 -26.07 7.54 12.55
N ARG A 176 -25.68 8.17 11.43
CA ARG A 176 -24.88 7.53 10.39
C ARG A 176 -23.50 7.11 10.91
N ALA A 177 -22.81 7.98 11.66
CA ALA A 177 -21.53 7.64 12.29
C ALA A 177 -21.67 6.46 13.26
N ARG A 178 -22.75 6.38 14.05
CA ARG A 178 -23.02 5.23 14.93
C ARG A 178 -23.19 3.91 14.16
N ILE A 179 -23.75 3.94 12.94
CA ILE A 179 -23.82 2.75 12.09
C ILE A 179 -22.41 2.31 11.69
N ASP A 180 -21.56 3.26 11.27
CA ASP A 180 -20.17 2.96 10.90
C ASP A 180 -19.35 2.46 12.09
N MET A 181 -19.53 3.04 13.28
CA MET A 181 -18.87 2.57 14.51
C MET A 181 -19.30 1.15 14.90
N ASN A 182 -20.58 0.80 14.72
CA ASN A 182 -21.02 -0.60 14.92
C ASN A 182 -20.36 -1.54 13.90
N TYR A 183 -20.25 -1.13 12.65
CA TYR A 183 -19.54 -1.92 11.65
C TYR A 183 -18.08 -2.17 12.04
N LEU A 184 -17.35 -1.12 12.43
CA LEU A 184 -15.97 -1.24 12.89
C LEU A 184 -15.85 -2.18 14.10
N LYS A 185 -16.76 -2.06 15.07
CA LYS A 185 -16.83 -2.94 16.25
C LYS A 185 -17.00 -4.40 15.87
N ASP A 186 -17.96 -4.69 15.00
CA ASP A 186 -18.39 -6.05 14.69
C ASP A 186 -17.43 -6.75 13.71
N HIS A 187 -16.81 -5.99 12.80
CA HIS A 187 -15.98 -6.55 11.73
C HIS A 187 -14.47 -6.39 11.97
N PHE A 188 -14.01 -5.32 12.60
CA PHE A 188 -12.57 -4.97 12.60
C PHE A 188 -11.95 -4.89 14.00
N PHE A 189 -12.54 -4.21 14.98
CA PHE A 189 -11.90 -3.95 16.28
C PHE A 189 -11.58 -5.23 17.08
N ASN A 190 -12.26 -6.33 16.78
CA ASN A 190 -12.00 -7.63 17.39
C ASN A 190 -10.98 -8.49 16.64
N ASP A 191 -10.53 -8.08 15.44
CA ASP A 191 -9.44 -8.77 14.75
C ASP A 191 -8.14 -8.67 15.57
N SER A 192 -7.46 -9.81 15.73
CA SER A 192 -6.12 -9.91 16.30
C SER A 192 -5.06 -9.06 15.57
N ASN A 193 -5.29 -8.72 14.30
CA ASN A 193 -4.43 -7.87 13.50
C ASN A 193 -4.81 -6.38 13.56
N TYR A 194 -5.94 -6.03 14.18
CA TYR A 194 -6.30 -4.64 14.40
C TYR A 194 -5.35 -4.00 15.42
N GLU A 195 -4.83 -2.83 15.09
CA GLU A 195 -3.89 -2.11 15.94
C GLU A 195 -4.62 -1.51 17.14
N LYS A 196 -4.03 -1.67 18.33
CA LYS A 196 -4.61 -1.22 19.60
C LYS A 196 -3.58 -0.44 20.41
N ILE A 197 -4.05 0.61 21.08
CA ILE A 197 -3.29 1.35 22.08
C ILE A 197 -3.76 0.88 23.45
N GLY A 198 -2.98 -0.01 24.08
CA GLY A 198 -3.46 -0.79 25.21
C GLY A 198 -4.64 -1.67 24.79
N ALA A 199 -5.78 -1.53 25.46
CA ALA A 199 -7.01 -2.24 25.12
C ALA A 199 -7.89 -1.52 24.08
N ALA A 200 -7.60 -0.26 23.76
CA ALA A 200 -8.44 0.55 22.89
C ALA A 200 -8.08 0.34 21.42
N PRO A 201 -9.05 0.12 20.51
CA PRO A 201 -8.80 0.10 19.07
C PRO A 201 -8.28 1.47 18.63
N LEU A 202 -7.23 1.50 17.81
CA LEU A 202 -6.75 2.73 17.20
C LEU A 202 -7.73 3.16 16.10
N LEU A 203 -8.31 4.36 16.22
CA LEU A 203 -9.14 4.94 15.17
C LEU A 203 -8.58 6.32 14.81
N MET A 204 -8.26 6.53 13.55
CA MET A 204 -7.84 7.82 13.04
C MET A 204 -9.01 8.48 12.32
N VAL A 205 -8.99 9.81 12.20
CA VAL A 205 -9.93 10.54 11.34
C VAL A 205 -9.17 11.49 10.43
N PHE A 206 -9.44 11.43 9.13
CA PHE A 206 -8.88 12.37 8.17
C PHE A 206 -9.62 13.73 8.29
N GLY A 207 -9.32 14.44 9.38
CA GLY A 207 -10.08 15.58 9.86
C GLY A 207 -9.88 15.80 11.36
N PRO A 208 -10.95 16.08 12.14
CA PRO A 208 -12.36 16.11 11.74
C PRO A 208 -12.73 17.23 10.76
N GLN A 209 -13.61 16.90 9.81
CA GLN A 209 -14.15 17.84 8.82
C GLN A 209 -15.62 18.18 9.05
N LEU A 210 -16.40 17.30 9.71
CA LEU A 210 -17.83 17.49 9.96
C LEU A 210 -18.19 17.39 11.45
N LEU A 211 -17.89 16.26 12.09
CA LEU A 211 -18.26 16.05 13.49
C LEU A 211 -17.31 16.80 14.42
N VAL A 212 -17.85 17.43 15.46
CA VAL A 212 -17.09 18.22 16.44
C VAL A 212 -17.54 17.98 17.89
N GLY A 213 -16.59 18.11 18.82
CA GLY A 213 -16.82 18.06 20.26
C GLY A 213 -17.61 16.83 20.70
N ALA A 214 -18.70 17.05 21.44
CA ALA A 214 -19.56 16.00 21.97
C ALA A 214 -20.30 15.15 20.89
N GLN A 215 -20.27 15.57 19.62
CA GLN A 215 -20.78 14.74 18.52
C GLN A 215 -19.93 13.48 18.35
N TRP A 216 -18.61 13.57 18.59
CA TRP A 216 -17.74 12.38 18.59
C TRP A 216 -18.05 11.44 19.76
N ASP A 217 -18.31 11.98 20.95
CA ASP A 217 -18.79 11.17 22.08
C ASP A 217 -20.10 10.45 21.73
N SER A 218 -21.00 11.15 21.04
CA SER A 218 -22.28 10.59 20.60
C SER A 218 -22.09 9.50 19.52
N ALA A 219 -21.15 9.69 18.59
CA ALA A 219 -20.80 8.69 17.59
C ALA A 219 -20.22 7.42 18.23
N PHE A 220 -19.39 7.56 19.27
CA PHE A 220 -18.75 6.45 19.97
C PHE A 220 -19.64 5.78 21.02
N SER A 221 -20.85 6.30 21.30
CA SER A 221 -21.75 5.77 22.34
C SER A 221 -22.17 4.31 22.15
N VAL A 222 -22.03 3.76 20.95
CA VAL A 222 -22.36 2.36 20.61
C VAL A 222 -21.19 1.39 20.80
N LEU A 223 -20.00 1.91 21.14
CA LEU A 223 -18.79 1.13 21.32
C LEU A 223 -18.63 0.71 22.79
N PRO A 224 -18.31 -0.57 23.07
CA PRO A 224 -18.06 -1.03 24.44
C PRO A 224 -16.75 -0.45 24.99
N THR A 225 -15.77 -0.20 24.11
CA THR A 225 -14.49 0.43 24.42
C THR A 225 -14.31 1.61 23.48
N LYS A 226 -14.14 2.82 24.04
CA LYS A 226 -13.83 4.01 23.23
C LYS A 226 -12.48 3.81 22.53
N PRO A 227 -12.35 4.21 21.26
CA PRO A 227 -11.09 4.08 20.53
C PRO A 227 -10.03 5.04 21.06
N ALA A 228 -8.76 4.70 20.86
CA ALA A 228 -7.69 5.68 20.88
C ALA A 228 -7.84 6.54 19.61
N PHE A 229 -8.48 7.70 19.75
CA PHE A 229 -8.93 8.50 18.61
C PHE A 229 -7.92 9.58 18.22
N LEU A 230 -7.44 9.55 16.99
CA LEU A 230 -6.40 10.45 16.50
C LEU A 230 -6.90 11.28 15.31
N PRO A 231 -7.22 12.58 15.54
CA PRO A 231 -7.34 13.59 14.50
C PRO A 231 -6.06 13.87 13.70
N LEU A 232 -6.19 14.57 12.57
CA LEU A 232 -5.06 15.19 11.90
C LEU A 232 -4.35 16.18 12.84
N TRP A 233 -3.05 16.36 12.63
CA TRP A 233 -2.25 17.34 13.34
C TRP A 233 -2.91 18.73 13.47
N GLY A 234 -2.86 19.29 14.67
CA GLY A 234 -3.51 20.56 15.00
C GLY A 234 -5.03 20.54 14.96
N GLN A 235 -5.69 19.38 14.85
CA GLN A 235 -7.15 19.23 14.84
C GLN A 235 -7.72 18.54 16.08
N SER A 236 -6.89 18.17 17.07
CA SER A 236 -7.36 17.54 18.31
C SER A 236 -8.44 18.37 19.03
N TYR A 237 -8.34 19.70 18.99
CA TYR A 237 -9.34 20.60 19.57
C TYR A 237 -10.76 20.40 19.02
N LYS A 238 -10.91 19.95 17.76
CA LYS A 238 -12.22 19.65 17.16
C LYS A 238 -12.86 18.40 17.72
N ALA A 239 -12.08 17.45 18.22
CA ALA A 239 -12.56 16.23 18.86
C ALA A 239 -12.66 16.38 20.40
N SER A 240 -12.26 17.54 20.95
CA SER A 240 -12.31 17.85 22.38
C SER A 240 -11.63 16.74 23.21
N THR A 241 -12.26 16.31 24.31
CA THR A 241 -11.77 15.27 25.22
C THR A 241 -11.74 13.86 24.62
N THR A 242 -12.27 13.63 23.42
CA THR A 242 -12.20 12.31 22.76
C THR A 242 -10.85 12.08 22.08
N ALA A 243 -10.11 13.13 21.72
CA ALA A 243 -8.80 13.01 21.09
C ALA A 243 -7.77 12.43 22.08
N SER A 244 -7.13 11.34 21.66
CA SER A 244 -6.01 10.69 22.37
C SER A 244 -4.65 11.07 21.77
N GLY A 245 -4.64 11.71 20.60
CA GLY A 245 -3.43 12.09 19.89
C GLY A 245 -3.70 12.77 18.56
N GLU A 246 -2.65 12.88 17.75
CA GLU A 246 -2.69 13.42 16.41
C GLU A 246 -1.74 12.66 15.47
N PHE A 247 -2.00 12.69 14.16
CA PHE A 247 -1.09 12.18 13.15
C PHE A 247 -0.74 13.25 12.10
N ALA A 248 0.51 13.24 11.63
CA ALA A 248 0.97 14.18 10.62
C ALA A 248 0.52 13.78 9.21
N TRP A 249 0.35 14.77 8.33
CA TRP A 249 0.10 14.56 6.90
C TRP A 249 1.02 15.42 6.04
N ILE A 250 0.89 15.32 4.73
CA ILE A 250 1.63 16.12 3.77
C ILE A 250 1.10 17.56 3.79
N ASN A 251 2.00 18.53 3.71
CA ASN A 251 1.64 19.95 3.66
C ASN A 251 2.68 20.74 2.87
N GLN A 252 2.25 21.83 2.22
CA GLN A 252 3.05 22.63 1.28
C GLN A 252 4.43 23.06 1.80
N ASP A 253 4.57 23.32 3.11
CA ASP A 253 5.86 23.76 3.69
C ASP A 253 6.81 22.58 4.02
N ASN A 254 6.40 21.36 3.65
CA ASN A 254 7.17 20.14 3.73
C ASN A 254 7.85 19.91 5.10
N GLN A 255 9.19 19.88 5.16
CA GLN A 255 9.95 19.64 6.39
C GLN A 255 9.66 20.68 7.47
N ALA A 256 9.34 21.92 7.10
CA ALA A 256 9.01 22.94 8.09
C ALA A 256 7.71 22.61 8.84
N SER A 257 6.69 22.06 8.15
CA SER A 257 5.47 21.59 8.79
C SER A 257 5.72 20.38 9.70
N LEU A 258 6.52 19.41 9.26
CA LEU A 258 6.92 18.27 10.09
C LEU A 258 7.65 18.73 11.36
N ASN A 259 8.64 19.61 11.23
CA ASN A 259 9.39 20.13 12.38
C ASN A 259 8.49 20.90 13.37
N ARG A 260 7.53 21.70 12.86
CA ARG A 260 6.55 22.37 13.73
C ARG A 260 5.71 21.36 14.51
N PHE A 261 5.24 20.30 13.87
CA PHE A 261 4.46 19.26 14.55
C PHE A 261 5.28 18.49 15.59
N TYR A 262 6.51 18.12 15.24
CA TYR A 262 7.42 17.38 16.13
C TYR A 262 7.84 18.22 17.34
N GLY A 263 8.02 19.53 17.15
CA GLY A 263 8.41 20.47 18.20
C GLY A 263 7.26 21.12 18.97
N ASN A 264 5.99 20.88 18.63
CA ASN A 264 4.88 21.51 19.33
C ASN A 264 4.68 20.95 20.75
N THR A 265 3.96 21.71 21.58
CA THR A 265 3.72 21.40 23.00
C THR A 265 2.57 20.41 23.25
N TYR A 266 1.89 19.90 22.21
CA TYR A 266 0.82 18.93 22.39
C TYR A 266 1.39 17.62 22.94
N THR A 267 0.85 17.17 24.07
CA THR A 267 1.33 16.01 24.83
C THR A 267 0.60 14.71 24.53
N GLY A 268 -0.46 14.78 23.71
CA GLY A 268 -1.15 13.58 23.24
C GLY A 268 -0.23 12.71 22.37
N MET A 269 -0.69 11.50 22.10
CA MET A 269 0.03 10.58 21.22
C MET A 269 0.30 11.25 19.87
N LYS A 270 1.47 11.00 19.27
CA LYS A 270 1.80 11.50 17.93
C LYS A 270 2.24 10.36 17.03
N ILE A 271 1.77 10.40 15.79
CA ILE A 271 2.26 9.56 14.70
C ILE A 271 3.07 10.46 13.76
N ALA A 272 4.36 10.16 13.64
CA ALA A 272 5.25 10.87 12.73
C ALA A 272 4.95 10.49 11.27
N SER A 273 5.31 11.34 10.30
CA SER A 273 5.06 11.06 8.89
C SER A 273 6.30 11.26 8.02
N ALA A 274 6.42 10.42 6.99
CA ALA A 274 7.41 10.53 5.92
C ALA A 274 6.76 10.28 4.56
N TYR A 275 7.22 10.97 3.52
CA TYR A 275 6.60 10.93 2.20
C TYR A 275 7.60 11.33 1.11
N PRO A 276 7.49 10.76 -0.11
CA PRO A 276 8.46 10.97 -1.16
C PRO A 276 8.33 12.33 -1.82
N GLY A 277 7.14 12.90 -1.87
CA GLY A 277 6.86 14.19 -2.48
C GLY A 277 5.37 14.44 -2.54
N PHE A 278 4.97 15.42 -3.34
CA PHE A 278 3.59 15.74 -3.66
C PHE A 278 3.56 16.42 -5.02
N ASN A 279 2.82 15.84 -5.96
CA ASN A 279 2.64 16.39 -7.29
C ASN A 279 1.29 15.89 -7.82
N SER A 280 0.24 16.66 -7.53
CA SER A 280 -1.13 16.22 -7.76
C SER A 280 -1.55 16.33 -9.22
N PHE A 281 -2.34 15.36 -9.66
CA PHE A 281 -3.01 15.39 -10.96
C PHE A 281 -4.35 16.14 -10.91
N TYR A 282 -4.73 16.75 -9.77
CA TYR A 282 -6.09 17.26 -9.56
C TYR A 282 -6.55 18.24 -10.64
N LYS A 283 -5.76 19.27 -10.94
CA LYS A 283 -6.15 20.26 -11.96
C LYS A 283 -6.22 19.66 -13.36
N GLU A 284 -5.25 18.81 -13.69
CA GLU A 284 -5.21 18.12 -14.99
C GLU A 284 -6.38 17.13 -15.14
N GLY A 285 -6.75 16.47 -14.05
CA GLY A 285 -7.87 15.55 -13.95
C GLY A 285 -9.22 16.22 -13.71
N GLY A 286 -9.31 17.56 -13.66
CA GLY A 286 -10.58 18.25 -13.45
C GLY A 286 -11.19 18.12 -12.05
N TRP A 287 -10.39 17.81 -11.04
CA TRP A 287 -10.77 17.78 -9.63
C TRP A 287 -10.28 19.03 -8.88
N PRO A 288 -11.01 19.49 -7.85
CA PRO A 288 -10.50 20.51 -6.95
C PRO A 288 -9.39 19.92 -6.08
N GLY A 289 -8.41 20.73 -5.71
CA GLY A 289 -7.36 20.31 -4.79
C GLY A 289 -6.14 21.20 -4.81
N PRO A 290 -5.20 20.98 -3.88
CA PRO A 290 -3.93 21.71 -3.83
C PRO A 290 -3.15 21.60 -5.15
N GLN A 291 -2.49 22.70 -5.51
CA GLN A 291 -1.69 22.86 -6.74
C GLN A 291 -0.21 23.11 -6.45
N TRP A 292 0.17 23.12 -5.18
CA TRP A 292 1.58 23.21 -4.78
C TRP A 292 2.28 21.88 -5.02
N ILE A 293 3.60 21.94 -5.17
CA ILE A 293 4.44 20.78 -5.50
C ILE A 293 5.53 20.66 -4.43
N ILE A 294 5.74 19.43 -3.97
CA ILE A 294 6.92 19.02 -3.21
C ILE A 294 7.69 18.06 -4.11
N ALA A 295 8.79 18.53 -4.69
CA ALA A 295 9.60 17.73 -5.60
C ALA A 295 10.26 16.56 -4.85
N ALA A 296 10.17 15.35 -5.41
CA ALA A 296 10.80 14.17 -4.82
C ALA A 296 12.33 14.22 -4.87
N ASN A 297 12.89 14.83 -5.92
CA ASN A 297 14.34 14.93 -6.17
C ASN A 297 15.02 13.56 -6.10
N GLY A 298 14.52 12.61 -6.89
CA GLY A 298 14.85 11.18 -6.73
C GLY A 298 14.25 10.67 -5.43
N VAL A 299 15.10 10.16 -4.53
CA VAL A 299 14.70 9.72 -3.18
C VAL A 299 15.02 10.74 -2.09
N ALA A 300 15.66 11.87 -2.42
CA ALA A 300 16.23 12.77 -1.43
C ALA A 300 15.18 13.37 -0.48
N ASN A 301 14.00 13.74 -0.98
CA ASN A 301 12.94 14.25 -0.12
C ASN A 301 12.38 13.15 0.80
N PHE A 302 12.25 11.92 0.30
CA PHE A 302 11.83 10.79 1.11
C PHE A 302 12.82 10.54 2.25
N GLU A 303 14.13 10.53 1.96
CA GLU A 303 15.18 10.35 2.97
C GLU A 303 15.12 11.44 4.04
N GLN A 304 14.94 12.71 3.66
CA GLN A 304 14.87 13.82 4.61
C GLN A 304 13.64 13.72 5.53
N THR A 305 12.45 13.46 4.97
CA THR A 305 11.24 13.33 5.80
C THR A 305 11.29 12.08 6.67
N LEU A 306 11.87 10.99 6.18
CA LEU A 306 12.08 9.75 6.92
C LEU A 306 13.09 9.94 8.07
N ASP A 307 14.21 10.64 7.84
CA ASP A 307 15.19 10.95 8.88
C ASP A 307 14.58 11.79 10.00
N LEU A 308 13.78 12.82 9.66
CA LEU A 308 13.07 13.62 10.66
C LEU A 308 12.11 12.75 11.48
N ALA A 309 11.36 11.87 10.82
CA ALA A 309 10.40 11.02 11.49
C ALA A 309 11.09 9.96 12.38
N LEU A 310 12.19 9.37 11.92
CA LEU A 310 13.00 8.40 12.66
C LEU A 310 13.67 9.02 13.90
N ALA A 311 14.07 10.29 13.83
CA ALA A 311 14.67 11.02 14.94
C ALA A 311 13.70 11.34 16.09
N THR A 312 12.38 11.26 15.88
CA THR A 312 11.40 11.48 16.95
C THR A 312 11.46 10.38 18.02
N SER A 313 10.98 10.66 19.23
CA SER A 313 10.72 9.63 20.24
C SER A 313 9.40 8.89 20.04
N TYR A 314 8.65 9.19 18.96
CA TYR A 314 7.32 8.62 18.74
C TYR A 314 7.42 7.15 18.33
N ASN A 315 6.54 6.32 18.87
CA ASN A 315 6.52 4.88 18.61
C ASN A 315 6.06 4.54 17.18
N TYR A 316 5.26 5.40 16.56
CA TYR A 316 4.64 5.16 15.25
C TYR A 316 5.17 6.13 14.19
N LEU A 317 5.41 5.57 13.02
CA LEU A 317 5.72 6.25 11.77
C LEU A 317 4.65 5.86 10.75
N GLN A 318 3.99 6.84 10.16
CA GLN A 318 3.16 6.69 8.97
C GLN A 318 3.94 7.08 7.72
N LEU A 319 3.88 6.24 6.69
CA LEU A 319 4.34 6.56 5.35
C LEU A 319 3.15 7.07 4.54
N CYS A 320 3.26 8.27 3.97
CA CYS A 320 2.20 8.91 3.17
C CYS A 320 2.65 8.92 1.71
N THR A 321 2.13 8.07 0.84
CA THR A 321 1.13 7.02 1.02
C THR A 321 1.59 5.76 0.30
N TRP A 322 0.88 4.64 0.43
CA TRP A 322 1.18 3.47 -0.39
C TRP A 322 0.90 3.79 -1.86
N ASN A 323 -0.31 4.28 -2.16
CA ASN A 323 -0.84 4.30 -3.52
C ASN A 323 -1.74 5.50 -3.86
N ASP A 324 -1.59 6.66 -3.21
CA ASP A 324 -2.30 7.86 -3.66
C ASP A 324 -1.63 8.44 -4.92
N TYR A 325 -1.94 7.79 -6.05
CA TYR A 325 -1.47 8.17 -7.38
C TYR A 325 -1.98 9.53 -7.83
N GLY A 326 -3.16 9.95 -7.37
CA GLY A 326 -3.76 11.23 -7.70
C GLY A 326 -2.99 12.40 -7.08
N GLU A 327 -2.39 12.21 -5.92
CA GLU A 327 -1.55 13.22 -5.25
C GLU A 327 -0.05 13.13 -5.57
N GLY A 328 0.41 12.03 -6.18
CA GLY A 328 1.82 11.86 -6.47
C GLY A 328 2.67 11.51 -5.24
N THR A 329 2.09 10.82 -4.25
CA THR A 329 2.70 10.59 -2.93
C THR A 329 3.05 9.12 -2.68
N MET A 330 2.86 8.26 -3.68
CA MET A 330 2.98 6.80 -3.58
C MET A 330 4.39 6.31 -3.25
N LEU A 331 4.46 5.29 -2.40
CA LEU A 331 5.64 4.44 -2.21
C LEU A 331 5.56 3.14 -3.03
N GLU A 332 4.36 2.75 -3.46
CA GLU A 332 4.17 1.60 -4.34
C GLU A 332 5.00 1.76 -5.62
N PRO A 333 5.74 0.72 -6.07
CA PRO A 333 6.61 0.85 -7.23
C PRO A 333 5.91 1.39 -8.46
N THR A 334 6.52 2.40 -9.06
CA THR A 334 6.09 3.02 -10.31
C THR A 334 7.17 2.86 -11.37
N GLU A 335 6.90 3.30 -12.60
CA GLU A 335 7.93 3.31 -13.63
C GLU A 335 9.07 4.28 -13.34
N GLU A 336 8.76 5.39 -12.67
CA GLU A 336 9.67 6.49 -12.33
C GLU A 336 10.60 6.10 -11.19
N PHE A 337 10.07 5.43 -10.15
CA PHE A 337 10.85 5.09 -8.95
C PHE A 337 11.31 3.63 -8.92
N LYS A 338 10.69 2.74 -9.69
CA LYS A 338 10.89 1.29 -9.57
C LYS A 338 10.82 0.88 -8.08
N TYR A 339 11.84 0.20 -7.56
CA TYR A 339 11.89 -0.22 -6.15
C TYR A 339 12.67 0.75 -5.25
N THR A 340 13.17 1.89 -5.77
CA THR A 340 14.15 2.71 -5.06
C THR A 340 13.65 3.24 -3.72
N LEU A 341 12.39 3.72 -3.65
CA LEU A 341 11.76 4.15 -2.40
C LEU A 341 11.70 3.04 -1.35
N LEU A 342 11.34 1.81 -1.76
CA LEU A 342 11.26 0.66 -0.86
C LEU A 342 12.65 0.21 -0.39
N THR A 343 13.65 0.22 -1.28
CA THR A 343 15.03 -0.11 -0.88
C THR A 343 15.65 0.95 0.02
N THR A 344 15.32 2.23 -0.17
CA THR A 344 15.70 3.32 0.74
C THR A 344 15.06 3.12 2.11
N LEU A 345 13.78 2.72 2.16
CA LEU A 345 13.12 2.40 3.42
C LEU A 345 13.80 1.22 4.14
N GLN A 346 14.11 0.13 3.44
CA GLN A 346 14.86 -1.01 4.00
C GLN A 346 16.17 -0.55 4.64
N GLN A 347 16.95 0.28 3.94
CA GLN A 347 18.23 0.80 4.46
C GLN A 347 18.03 1.66 5.71
N LYS A 348 17.08 2.60 5.69
CA LYS A 348 16.81 3.54 6.78
C LYS A 348 16.22 2.85 8.03
N LEU A 349 15.49 1.75 7.86
CA LEU A 349 15.02 0.91 8.97
C LEU A 349 16.08 -0.09 9.46
N GLY A 350 17.15 -0.29 8.70
CA GLY A 350 18.18 -1.31 8.95
C GLY A 350 17.63 -2.73 8.79
N VAL A 351 16.89 -2.97 7.72
CA VAL A 351 16.53 -4.32 7.26
C VAL A 351 17.75 -4.94 6.58
N SER A 352 18.36 -5.97 7.19
CA SER A 352 19.64 -6.53 6.72
C SER A 352 19.51 -7.75 5.79
N ASP A 353 18.43 -8.51 5.92
CA ASP A 353 18.32 -9.85 5.32
C ASP A 353 17.46 -9.88 4.06
N LEU A 354 17.00 -8.71 3.60
CA LEU A 354 16.14 -8.57 2.43
C LEU A 354 16.76 -7.57 1.45
N THR A 355 16.54 -7.84 0.17
CA THR A 355 17.13 -7.11 -0.95
C THR A 355 16.05 -6.76 -1.98
N GLN A 356 16.43 -5.96 -2.97
CA GLN A 356 15.56 -5.73 -4.13
C GLN A 356 15.12 -7.04 -4.82
N SER A 357 15.96 -8.07 -4.84
CA SER A 357 15.61 -9.37 -5.45
C SER A 357 14.44 -10.08 -4.75
N ASP A 358 14.17 -9.74 -3.48
CA ASP A 358 13.03 -10.25 -2.72
C ASP A 358 11.74 -9.52 -3.11
N LEU A 359 11.81 -8.20 -3.33
CA LEU A 359 10.71 -7.40 -3.89
C LEU A 359 10.35 -7.88 -5.30
N GLU A 360 11.36 -8.15 -6.13
CA GLU A 360 11.18 -8.70 -7.48
C GLU A 360 10.56 -10.11 -7.44
N ALA A 361 10.80 -10.90 -6.40
CA ALA A 361 10.14 -12.19 -6.23
C ALA A 361 8.63 -12.03 -5.97
N ALA A 362 8.23 -11.04 -5.16
CA ALA A 362 6.82 -10.71 -4.95
C ALA A 362 6.16 -10.21 -6.26
N ALA A 363 6.84 -9.35 -7.02
CA ALA A 363 6.38 -8.90 -8.34
C ALA A 363 6.27 -10.08 -9.34
N ARG A 364 7.21 -11.03 -9.32
CA ARG A 364 7.15 -12.24 -10.15
C ARG A 364 5.97 -13.14 -9.76
N LEU A 365 5.70 -13.31 -8.47
CA LEU A 365 4.53 -14.06 -8.00
C LEU A 365 3.23 -13.44 -8.53
N TYR A 366 3.09 -12.11 -8.44
CA TYR A 366 1.97 -11.38 -9.03
C TYR A 366 1.83 -11.66 -10.53
N ALA A 367 2.89 -11.44 -11.29
CA ALA A 367 2.88 -11.62 -12.75
C ALA A 367 2.48 -13.06 -13.14
N LEU A 368 3.01 -14.07 -12.43
CA LEU A 368 2.67 -15.47 -12.65
C LEU A 368 1.21 -15.78 -12.32
N ARG A 369 0.65 -15.18 -11.27
CA ARG A 369 -0.78 -15.34 -10.96
C ARG A 369 -1.67 -14.76 -12.04
N LYS A 370 -1.35 -13.56 -12.55
CA LYS A 370 -2.09 -12.96 -13.66
C LYS A 370 -1.99 -13.82 -14.93
N ALA A 371 -0.80 -14.34 -15.24
CA ALA A 371 -0.59 -15.22 -16.39
C ALA A 371 -1.32 -16.58 -16.28
N ASN A 372 -1.66 -17.02 -15.06
CA ASN A 372 -2.26 -18.34 -14.78
C ASN A 372 -3.68 -18.23 -14.17
N ALA A 373 -4.40 -17.12 -14.38
CA ALA A 373 -5.68 -16.83 -13.71
C ALA A 373 -6.79 -17.90 -13.89
N GLY A 374 -6.66 -18.82 -14.86
CA GLY A 374 -7.57 -19.96 -15.06
C GLY A 374 -6.98 -21.33 -14.76
N ASN A 375 -5.73 -21.43 -14.31
CA ASN A 375 -5.05 -22.70 -14.06
C ASN A 375 -4.98 -22.98 -12.56
N THR A 376 -5.94 -23.76 -12.05
CA THR A 376 -6.08 -24.07 -10.62
C THR A 376 -4.82 -24.69 -10.00
N ASP A 377 -4.13 -25.58 -10.71
CA ASP A 377 -2.94 -26.25 -10.15
C ASP A 377 -1.72 -25.31 -10.12
N ALA A 378 -1.58 -24.45 -11.14
CA ALA A 378 -0.61 -23.37 -11.13
C ALA A 378 -0.88 -22.40 -9.97
N LEU A 379 -2.14 -21.98 -9.77
CA LEU A 379 -2.52 -21.06 -8.70
C LEU A 379 -2.26 -21.66 -7.30
N LYS A 380 -2.56 -22.94 -7.08
CA LYS A 380 -2.19 -23.64 -5.83
C LYS A 380 -0.68 -23.61 -5.58
N LYS A 381 0.12 -23.87 -6.61
CA LYS A 381 1.58 -23.79 -6.50
C LYS A 381 2.05 -22.35 -6.20
N LEU A 382 1.40 -21.34 -6.78
CA LEU A 382 1.69 -19.93 -6.50
C LEU A 382 1.26 -19.52 -5.08
N ASP A 383 0.18 -20.09 -4.54
CA ASP A 383 -0.20 -19.91 -3.13
C ASP A 383 0.88 -20.43 -2.19
N GLN A 384 1.53 -21.54 -2.53
CA GLN A 384 2.70 -21.98 -1.78
C GLN A 384 3.85 -20.96 -1.83
N GLY A 385 4.07 -20.34 -2.99
CA GLY A 385 5.01 -19.21 -3.14
C GLY A 385 4.65 -18.04 -2.22
N PHE A 386 3.35 -17.71 -2.11
CA PHE A 386 2.87 -16.68 -1.19
C PHE A 386 3.25 -17.00 0.27
N TYR A 387 2.96 -18.22 0.74
CA TYR A 387 3.28 -18.59 2.12
C TYR A 387 4.78 -18.64 2.39
N TYR A 388 5.60 -18.99 1.40
CA TYR A 388 7.06 -18.89 1.55
C TYR A 388 7.51 -17.45 1.74
N ILE A 389 7.01 -16.50 0.95
CA ILE A 389 7.34 -15.07 1.12
C ILE A 389 6.81 -14.55 2.47
N ALA A 390 5.56 -14.86 2.83
CA ALA A 390 4.95 -14.43 4.08
C ALA A 390 5.71 -14.93 5.33
N SER A 391 6.39 -16.07 5.23
CA SER A 391 7.24 -16.64 6.28
C SER A 391 8.74 -16.40 6.08
N LEU A 392 9.11 -15.46 5.18
CA LEU A 392 10.49 -15.07 4.86
C LEU A 392 11.40 -16.23 4.38
N GLN A 393 10.81 -17.30 3.86
CA GLN A 393 11.53 -18.41 3.21
C GLN A 393 11.88 -18.06 1.75
N MET A 394 12.64 -16.97 1.56
CA MET A 394 12.84 -16.34 0.24
C MET A 394 13.54 -17.26 -0.77
N ASP A 395 14.49 -18.08 -0.35
CA ASP A 395 15.16 -19.04 -1.24
C ASP A 395 14.16 -20.07 -1.82
N LYS A 396 13.23 -20.55 -0.98
CA LYS A 396 12.18 -21.48 -1.40
C LYS A 396 11.19 -20.80 -2.33
N ALA A 397 10.81 -19.55 -2.03
CA ALA A 397 9.93 -18.76 -2.89
C ALA A 397 10.57 -18.58 -4.27
N LYS A 398 11.80 -18.07 -4.34
CA LYS A 398 12.52 -17.82 -5.60
C LYS A 398 12.70 -19.10 -6.41
N ALA A 399 13.09 -20.22 -5.77
CA ALA A 399 13.22 -21.51 -6.44
C ALA A 399 11.88 -22.03 -7.00
N LEU A 400 10.78 -21.86 -6.26
CA LEU A 400 9.44 -22.23 -6.72
C LEU A 400 9.02 -21.37 -7.93
N LEU A 401 9.21 -20.05 -7.85
CA LEU A 401 8.83 -19.13 -8.92
C LEU A 401 9.68 -19.28 -10.19
N ALA A 402 10.92 -19.75 -10.07
CA ALA A 402 11.79 -20.06 -11.21
C ALA A 402 11.39 -21.34 -11.96
N SER A 403 10.50 -22.15 -11.38
CA SER A 403 10.00 -23.40 -11.99
C SER A 403 8.69 -23.23 -12.78
N PHE A 404 8.23 -21.99 -12.94
CA PHE A 404 7.24 -21.57 -13.94
C PHE A 404 7.99 -20.99 -15.12
#